data_AF-A0A0R1VSM5-F1
#
_entry.id   AF-A0A0R1VSM5-F1
#
_cell.length_a   1.000
_cell.length_b   1.000
_cell.length_c   1.000
_cell.angle_alpha   90.00
_cell.angle_beta   90.00
_cell.angle_gamma   90.00
#
_symmetry.space_group_name_H-M   'P 1'
#
loop_
_entity.id
_entity.type
_entity.pdbx_description
1 polymer ?
#
loop_
_entity_poly.entity_id
_entity_poly.type
_entity_poly.pdbx_seq_one_letter_code
_entity_poly.pdbx_strand_id
1 'polypeptide(L)'
;MSSYNDCIKFSLNIKDPLLEFLDISIGKYRNRDAKFYHAVAHLDQCLNCGSTNIVHNGHLYSNVRYPALDASLPVFIRVAKQRVICRDCHMNSMAETELVEKYCCISNATKRKIIGSLTEDWSMKSIARQTSTSTNTVQRVLERYGYSTVEDIDWLPEYLAFDEFRGVGRQLHFIAIDGHTHKIVKVLPTRLKKDIINYFKRFPLTVRNKVKTVTMDLNYYYDIMAKELFPNAQVILDRFHIVQMLNRSFNSCRIQEMKKHKKGAKEYNLLKYYWKLYLKPFEDLEKVKPYHQPRLKDTLTQEQVVADGLRLSPELENTYNLMQDISKALRDRDTDKLKDLIKSKDHVGNMMHTTLNTFKRNLHDILNAAKFDESNGCLEGTNRKIKQIERTAYGYANFTHLITRIQLEEKGAIIKEKASSWYIAA
;
A
#
# COMPACT_ATOMS: atom_id res chain seq x y z
N MET A 1 -33.64 40.01 -3.92
CA MET A 1 -32.90 38.81 -4.38
C MET A 1 -33.84 37.63 -4.23
N SER A 2 -34.05 36.85 -5.29
CA SER A 2 -35.08 35.81 -5.28
C SER A 2 -34.67 34.67 -4.35
N SER A 3 -35.62 34.17 -3.54
CA SER A 3 -35.48 32.95 -2.73
C SER A 3 -34.87 31.79 -3.54
N TYR A 4 -35.12 31.78 -4.85
CA TYR A 4 -34.63 30.79 -5.81
C TYR A 4 -33.09 30.73 -5.93
N ASN A 5 -32.40 31.86 -6.14
CA ASN A 5 -30.94 31.88 -6.27
C ASN A 5 -30.26 31.41 -4.96
N ASP A 6 -30.76 31.89 -3.83
CA ASP A 6 -30.19 31.55 -2.52
C ASP A 6 -30.42 30.08 -2.17
N CYS A 7 -31.58 29.51 -2.53
CA CYS A 7 -31.85 28.07 -2.39
C CYS A 7 -30.90 27.21 -3.24
N ILE A 8 -30.61 27.62 -4.48
CA ILE A 8 -29.67 26.88 -5.35
C ILE A 8 -28.25 26.99 -4.79
N LYS A 9 -27.80 28.18 -4.42
CA LYS A 9 -26.49 28.41 -3.80
C LYS A 9 -26.32 27.57 -2.54
N PHE A 10 -27.32 27.56 -1.67
CA PHE A 10 -27.34 26.74 -0.46
C PHE A 10 -27.25 25.23 -0.81
N SER A 11 -28.11 24.75 -1.70
CA SER A 11 -28.17 23.32 -2.08
C SER A 11 -26.88 22.82 -2.73
N LEU A 12 -26.22 23.66 -3.52
CA LEU A 12 -24.95 23.34 -4.18
C LEU A 12 -23.74 23.68 -3.30
N ASN A 13 -23.93 24.31 -2.14
CA ASN A 13 -22.87 24.83 -1.27
C ASN A 13 -21.90 25.78 -2.00
N ILE A 14 -22.46 26.73 -2.76
CA ILE A 14 -21.73 27.77 -3.50
C ILE A 14 -21.92 29.11 -2.78
N LYS A 15 -20.82 29.78 -2.44
CA LYS A 15 -20.81 31.06 -1.71
C LYS A 15 -20.37 32.26 -2.56
N ASP A 16 -20.08 32.03 -3.84
CA ASP A 16 -19.59 33.06 -4.75
C ASP A 16 -20.64 34.18 -4.90
N PRO A 17 -20.34 35.44 -4.49
CA PRO A 17 -21.29 36.53 -4.57
C PRO A 17 -21.51 37.00 -6.02
N LEU A 18 -20.54 36.82 -6.91
CA LEU A 18 -20.59 37.29 -8.30
C LEU A 18 -21.39 36.36 -9.23
N LEU A 19 -21.70 35.15 -8.77
CA LEU A 19 -22.44 34.16 -9.54
C LEU A 19 -23.93 34.20 -9.17
N GLU A 20 -24.81 34.48 -10.11
CA GLU A 20 -26.28 34.47 -9.93
C GLU A 20 -26.90 33.30 -10.70
N PHE A 21 -27.72 32.48 -10.04
CA PHE A 21 -28.46 31.38 -10.65
C PHE A 21 -29.85 31.84 -11.09
N LEU A 22 -30.17 31.60 -12.36
CA LEU A 22 -31.39 32.07 -12.99
C LEU A 22 -32.42 30.95 -13.18
N ASP A 23 -31.97 29.75 -13.56
CA ASP A 23 -32.88 28.67 -13.97
C ASP A 23 -32.24 27.28 -13.84
N ILE A 24 -33.07 26.24 -13.85
CA ILE A 24 -32.67 24.83 -13.87
C ILE A 24 -33.43 24.12 -14.99
N SER A 25 -32.69 23.43 -15.86
CA SER A 25 -33.27 22.62 -16.92
C SER A 25 -32.73 21.18 -16.93
N ILE A 26 -33.51 20.26 -17.47
CA ILE A 26 -33.05 18.90 -17.79
C ILE A 26 -32.80 18.84 -19.30
N GLY A 27 -31.72 18.19 -19.71
CA GLY A 27 -31.41 17.98 -21.12
C GLY A 27 -30.49 16.78 -21.32
N LYS A 28 -30.04 16.55 -22.55
CA LYS A 28 -29.15 15.41 -22.85
C LYS A 28 -27.68 15.83 -22.91
N TYR A 29 -26.81 15.02 -22.33
CA TYR A 29 -25.36 15.07 -22.51
C TYR A 29 -24.84 13.66 -22.84
N ARG A 30 -24.20 13.51 -24.03
CA ARG A 30 -23.70 12.21 -24.52
C ARG A 30 -24.75 11.09 -24.43
N ASN A 31 -25.97 11.36 -24.91
CA ASN A 31 -27.10 10.43 -24.92
C ASN A 31 -27.60 9.98 -23.54
N ARG A 32 -27.31 10.74 -22.47
CA ARG A 32 -27.86 10.54 -21.14
C ARG A 32 -28.52 11.82 -20.65
N ASP A 33 -29.54 11.68 -19.81
CA ASP A 33 -30.16 12.84 -19.18
C ASP A 33 -29.18 13.49 -18.20
N ALA A 34 -29.22 14.81 -18.12
CA ALA A 34 -28.34 15.62 -17.31
C ALA A 34 -29.08 16.86 -16.80
N LYS A 35 -28.71 17.31 -15.61
CA LYS A 35 -29.25 18.51 -14.97
C LYS A 35 -28.34 19.70 -15.25
N PHE A 36 -28.92 20.80 -15.72
CA PHE A 36 -28.22 22.05 -16.02
C PHE A 36 -28.74 23.16 -15.13
N TYR A 37 -27.84 23.77 -14.37
CA TYR A 37 -28.09 25.02 -13.64
C TYR A 37 -27.55 26.17 -14.48
N HIS A 38 -28.39 27.14 -14.83
CA HIS A 38 -28.00 28.30 -15.62
C HIS A 38 -27.66 29.45 -14.70
N ALA A 39 -26.46 30.00 -14.85
CA ALA A 39 -25.96 31.07 -14.01
C ALA A 39 -25.27 32.16 -14.84
N VAL A 40 -25.30 33.39 -14.35
CA VAL A 40 -24.55 34.53 -14.89
C VAL A 40 -23.48 34.90 -13.88
N ALA A 41 -22.25 35.08 -14.34
CA ALA A 41 -21.18 35.66 -13.53
C ALA A 41 -21.04 37.14 -13.90
N HIS A 42 -21.33 38.00 -12.93
CA HIS A 42 -21.37 39.44 -13.09
C HIS A 42 -19.98 40.07 -12.93
N LEU A 43 -19.79 41.22 -13.58
CA LEU A 43 -18.57 42.01 -13.45
C LEU A 43 -18.91 43.50 -13.57
N ASP A 44 -18.83 44.20 -12.44
CA ASP A 44 -19.26 45.60 -12.33
C ASP A 44 -18.09 46.59 -12.41
N GLN A 45 -16.86 46.09 -12.50
CA GLN A 45 -15.64 46.91 -12.53
C GLN A 45 -14.61 46.31 -13.49
N CYS A 46 -13.75 47.16 -14.05
CA CYS A 46 -12.62 46.72 -14.86
C CYS A 46 -11.57 46.01 -14.00
N LEU A 47 -11.21 44.78 -14.35
CA LEU A 47 -10.18 44.00 -13.63
C LEU A 47 -8.76 44.56 -13.79
N ASN A 48 -8.55 45.47 -14.75
CA ASN A 48 -7.23 46.09 -15.02
C ASN A 48 -7.01 47.40 -14.24
N CYS A 49 -8.00 48.28 -14.18
CA CYS A 49 -7.87 49.62 -13.59
C CYS A 49 -8.89 49.95 -12.49
N GLY A 50 -9.84 49.06 -12.20
CA GLY A 50 -10.88 49.26 -11.17
C GLY A 50 -12.03 50.20 -11.57
N SER A 51 -11.98 50.81 -12.76
CA SER A 51 -13.05 51.72 -13.20
C SER A 51 -14.41 51.01 -13.37
N THR A 52 -15.48 51.71 -13.00
CA THR A 52 -16.88 51.33 -13.22
C THR A 52 -17.41 51.83 -14.58
N ASN A 53 -16.63 52.61 -15.33
CA ASN A 53 -16.99 53.12 -16.66
C ASN A 53 -16.79 52.03 -17.72
N ILE A 54 -17.65 51.01 -17.68
CA ILE A 54 -17.55 49.80 -18.49
C ILE A 54 -18.73 49.66 -19.45
N VAL A 55 -18.50 49.02 -20.60
CA VAL A 55 -19.53 48.66 -21.58
C VAL A 55 -19.62 47.15 -21.68
N HIS A 56 -20.83 46.60 -21.59
CA HIS A 56 -21.05 45.17 -21.79
C HIS A 56 -20.70 44.75 -23.22
N ASN A 57 -19.91 43.68 -23.34
CA ASN A 57 -19.42 43.10 -24.58
C ASN A 57 -19.80 41.61 -24.69
N GLY A 58 -21.07 41.31 -24.38
CA GLY A 58 -21.62 39.95 -24.41
C GLY A 58 -21.10 39.04 -23.29
N HIS A 59 -21.22 37.73 -23.53
CA HIS A 59 -20.90 36.69 -22.55
C HIS A 59 -20.06 35.57 -23.16
N LEU A 60 -19.16 34.99 -22.37
CA LEU A 60 -18.53 33.71 -22.66
C LEU A 60 -19.25 32.60 -21.89
N TYR A 61 -19.82 31.64 -22.61
CA TYR A 61 -20.50 30.51 -21.98
C TYR A 61 -19.52 29.38 -21.65
N SER A 62 -19.60 28.88 -20.42
CA SER A 62 -18.81 27.73 -19.95
C SER A 62 -19.72 26.68 -19.31
N ASN A 63 -19.58 25.42 -19.75
CA ASN A 63 -20.28 24.29 -19.15
C ASN A 63 -19.40 23.64 -18.08
N VAL A 64 -19.57 24.07 -16.84
CA VAL A 64 -18.78 23.59 -15.69
C VAL A 64 -19.39 22.30 -15.16
N ARG A 65 -18.61 21.22 -15.11
CA ARG A 65 -19.03 19.98 -14.45
C ARG A 65 -19.04 20.16 -12.94
N TYR A 66 -20.15 19.78 -12.30
CA TYR A 66 -20.34 19.87 -10.85
C TYR A 66 -20.55 18.48 -10.22
N PRO A 67 -20.24 18.27 -8.92
CA PRO A 67 -20.53 17.01 -8.27
C PRO A 67 -22.01 16.66 -8.34
N ALA A 68 -22.31 15.46 -8.84
CA ALA A 68 -23.65 14.89 -8.77
C ALA A 68 -23.77 13.98 -7.54
N LEU A 69 -24.96 13.93 -6.95
CA LEU A 69 -25.34 12.94 -5.94
C LEU A 69 -25.57 11.58 -6.61
N ASP A 70 -26.36 11.58 -7.69
CA ASP A 70 -26.58 10.42 -8.54
C ASP A 70 -25.62 10.43 -9.74
N ALA A 71 -24.79 9.39 -9.86
CA ALA A 71 -23.87 9.23 -10.97
C ALA A 71 -24.56 8.99 -12.33
N SER A 72 -25.82 8.56 -12.31
CA SER A 72 -26.64 8.35 -13.50
C SER A 72 -27.13 9.65 -14.14
N LEU A 73 -27.23 10.72 -13.33
CA LEU A 73 -27.72 12.04 -13.72
C LEU A 73 -26.64 13.12 -13.51
N PRO A 74 -25.73 13.32 -14.50
CA PRO A 74 -24.69 14.34 -14.43
C PRO A 74 -25.23 15.74 -14.18
N VAL A 75 -24.48 16.54 -13.41
CA VAL A 75 -24.80 17.93 -13.11
C VAL A 75 -23.80 18.87 -13.77
N PHE A 76 -24.33 19.89 -14.46
CA PHE A 76 -23.57 20.97 -15.07
C PHE A 76 -24.07 22.32 -14.58
N ILE A 77 -23.15 23.26 -14.40
CA ILE A 77 -23.45 24.67 -14.21
C ILE A 77 -23.03 25.38 -15.49
N ARG A 78 -23.99 25.89 -16.25
CA ARG A 78 -23.76 26.70 -17.44
C ARG A 78 -23.58 28.15 -16.99
N VAL A 79 -22.33 28.60 -16.97
CA VAL A 79 -21.99 29.96 -16.55
C VAL A 79 -21.86 30.85 -17.78
N ALA A 80 -22.70 31.86 -17.88
CA ALA A 80 -22.54 32.99 -18.78
C ALA A 80 -21.63 34.01 -18.11
N LYS A 81 -20.34 34.03 -18.48
CA LYS A 81 -19.36 34.96 -17.92
C LYS A 81 -19.42 36.28 -18.65
N GLN A 82 -19.82 37.35 -17.96
CA GLN A 82 -19.92 38.68 -18.54
C GLN A 82 -18.57 39.17 -19.05
N ARG A 83 -18.54 39.73 -20.25
CA ARG A 83 -17.37 40.40 -20.81
C ARG A 83 -17.64 41.88 -20.89
N VAL A 84 -16.65 42.70 -20.55
CA VAL A 84 -16.79 44.16 -20.53
C VAL A 84 -15.57 44.82 -21.17
N ILE A 85 -15.80 45.98 -21.81
CA ILE A 85 -14.74 46.87 -22.31
C ILE A 85 -14.72 48.09 -21.38
N CYS A 86 -13.56 48.38 -20.80
CA CYS A 86 -13.37 49.59 -20.01
C CYS A 86 -13.23 50.81 -20.93
N ARG A 87 -13.96 51.90 -20.67
CA ARG A 87 -13.82 53.15 -21.44
C ARG A 87 -12.61 53.98 -21.03
N ASP A 88 -12.10 53.79 -19.82
CA ASP A 88 -10.97 54.60 -19.31
C ASP A 88 -9.61 53.99 -19.71
N CYS A 89 -9.47 52.67 -19.69
CA CYS A 89 -8.22 51.98 -20.05
C CYS A 89 -8.30 51.15 -21.33
N HIS A 90 -9.44 51.14 -22.01
CA HIS A 90 -9.70 50.43 -23.28
C HIS A 90 -9.45 48.90 -23.26
N MET A 91 -9.25 48.31 -22.08
CA MET A 91 -8.94 46.89 -21.94
C MET A 91 -10.21 46.05 -21.77
N ASN A 92 -10.17 44.81 -22.25
CA ASN A 92 -11.22 43.83 -22.04
C ASN A 92 -11.07 43.15 -20.68
N SER A 93 -12.17 42.96 -19.97
CA SER A 93 -12.25 42.15 -18.75
C SER A 93 -13.36 41.13 -18.86
N MET A 94 -13.24 40.02 -18.14
CA MET A 94 -14.24 38.95 -18.11
C MET A 94 -14.48 38.55 -16.67
N ALA A 95 -15.74 38.34 -16.31
CA ALA A 95 -16.13 37.86 -14.99
C ALA A 95 -15.39 36.58 -14.62
N GLU A 96 -14.80 36.58 -13.43
CA GLU A 96 -14.20 35.40 -12.81
C GLU A 96 -15.15 34.86 -11.74
N THR A 97 -15.02 33.57 -11.41
CA THR A 97 -15.87 32.91 -10.43
C THR A 97 -15.04 31.91 -9.62
N GLU A 98 -15.30 31.82 -8.33
CA GLU A 98 -14.65 30.86 -7.43
C GLU A 98 -15.06 29.41 -7.71
N LEU A 99 -16.15 29.22 -8.47
CA LEU A 99 -16.66 27.92 -8.86
C LEU A 99 -15.61 27.07 -9.60
N VAL A 100 -14.82 27.71 -10.47
CA VAL A 100 -13.89 27.04 -11.39
C VAL A 100 -12.67 27.90 -11.71
N GLU A 101 -11.49 27.27 -11.68
CA GLU A 101 -10.23 27.91 -12.12
C GLU A 101 -10.29 28.39 -13.58
N LYS A 102 -9.46 29.40 -13.90
CA LYS A 102 -9.28 29.92 -15.27
C LYS A 102 -8.93 28.79 -16.25
N TYR A 103 -9.50 28.85 -17.45
CA TYR A 103 -9.33 27.85 -18.52
C TYR A 103 -9.73 26.41 -18.14
N CYS A 104 -10.58 26.23 -17.12
CA CYS A 104 -11.10 24.94 -16.71
C CYS A 104 -12.62 24.87 -16.84
N CYS A 105 -13.15 23.66 -17.06
CA CYS A 105 -14.59 23.38 -17.11
C CYS A 105 -14.99 22.33 -16.06
N ILE A 106 -14.20 22.22 -14.99
CA ILE A 106 -14.39 21.24 -13.92
C ILE A 106 -14.30 21.99 -12.61
N SER A 107 -15.41 22.02 -11.88
CA SER A 107 -15.50 22.81 -10.66
C SER A 107 -14.45 22.38 -9.62
N ASN A 108 -14.08 23.33 -8.77
CA ASN A 108 -13.17 23.06 -7.65
C ASN A 108 -13.78 22.05 -6.66
N ALA A 109 -15.12 22.03 -6.54
CA ALA A 109 -15.84 21.01 -5.79
C ALA A 109 -15.68 19.60 -6.40
N THR A 110 -15.79 19.45 -7.73
CA THR A 110 -15.53 18.17 -8.41
C THR A 110 -14.10 17.70 -8.22
N LYS A 111 -13.11 18.59 -8.34
CA LYS A 111 -11.70 18.24 -8.08
C LYS A 111 -11.51 17.74 -6.65
N ARG A 112 -12.09 18.41 -5.64
CA ARG A 112 -12.09 17.97 -4.23
C ARG A 112 -12.73 16.60 -4.04
N LYS A 113 -13.89 16.34 -4.66
CA LYS A 113 -14.54 15.02 -4.65
C LYS A 113 -13.63 13.94 -5.26
N ILE A 114 -12.99 14.23 -6.40
CA ILE A 114 -12.02 13.31 -7.02
C ILE A 114 -10.91 12.96 -6.04
N ILE A 115 -10.30 13.95 -5.37
CA ILE A 115 -9.20 13.71 -4.42
C ILE A 115 -9.68 12.91 -3.22
N GLY A 116 -10.83 13.25 -2.63
CA GLY A 116 -11.42 12.49 -1.53
C GLY A 116 -11.64 11.02 -1.93
N SER A 117 -12.24 10.78 -3.10
CA SER A 117 -12.40 9.42 -3.62
C SER A 117 -11.08 8.75 -4.00
N LEU A 118 -10.02 9.53 -4.30
CA LEU A 118 -8.68 8.98 -4.56
C LEU A 118 -7.98 8.50 -3.27
N THR A 119 -8.49 8.84 -2.09
CA THR A 119 -8.01 8.31 -0.80
C THR A 119 -8.72 7.02 -0.36
N GLU A 120 -9.77 6.63 -1.09
CA GLU A 120 -10.55 5.40 -0.89
C GLU A 120 -10.16 4.36 -1.93
N ASP A 121 -10.38 3.07 -1.66
CA ASP A 121 -10.09 1.95 -2.57
C ASP A 121 -11.07 1.88 -3.78
N TRP A 122 -11.06 2.92 -4.62
CA TRP A 122 -11.90 3.08 -5.79
C TRP A 122 -11.07 3.20 -7.07
N SER A 123 -11.48 2.48 -8.12
CA SER A 123 -10.84 2.60 -9.44
C SER A 123 -11.03 4.00 -10.04
N MET A 124 -10.07 4.48 -10.81
CA MET A 124 -10.18 5.78 -11.51
C MET A 124 -11.41 5.84 -12.44
N LYS A 125 -11.82 4.70 -13.01
CA LYS A 125 -13.03 4.59 -13.84
C LYS A 125 -14.30 4.79 -13.01
N SER A 126 -14.35 4.21 -11.80
CA SER A 126 -15.46 4.40 -10.86
C SER A 126 -15.54 5.86 -10.40
N ILE A 127 -14.40 6.47 -10.04
CA ILE A 127 -14.32 7.87 -9.65
C ILE A 127 -14.82 8.76 -10.79
N ALA A 128 -14.28 8.58 -12.00
CA ALA A 128 -14.67 9.33 -13.18
C ALA A 128 -16.18 9.27 -13.46
N ARG A 129 -16.79 8.10 -13.31
CA ARG A 129 -18.25 7.92 -13.42
C ARG A 129 -18.99 8.74 -12.36
N GLN A 130 -18.57 8.66 -11.10
CA GLN A 130 -19.18 9.34 -9.95
C GLN A 130 -19.01 10.87 -9.95
N THR A 131 -18.05 11.36 -10.71
CA THR A 131 -17.75 12.80 -10.86
C THR A 131 -18.14 13.33 -12.24
N SER A 132 -18.75 12.50 -13.09
CA SER A 132 -19.11 12.81 -14.47
C SER A 132 -17.94 13.33 -15.32
N THR A 133 -16.71 12.88 -15.02
CA THR A 133 -15.47 13.24 -15.72
C THR A 133 -14.90 12.06 -16.51
N SER A 134 -13.78 12.28 -17.21
CA SER A 134 -13.00 11.19 -17.81
C SER A 134 -11.94 10.65 -16.84
N THR A 135 -11.46 9.43 -17.08
CA THR A 135 -10.29 8.86 -16.38
C THR A 135 -9.06 9.74 -16.51
N ASN A 136 -8.79 10.30 -17.70
CA ASN A 136 -7.68 11.24 -17.93
C ASN A 136 -7.81 12.51 -17.08
N THR A 137 -9.02 12.91 -16.72
CA THR A 137 -9.22 14.02 -15.78
C THR A 137 -8.83 13.62 -14.37
N VAL A 138 -9.28 12.44 -13.91
CA VAL A 138 -8.92 11.92 -12.59
C VAL A 138 -7.40 11.79 -12.47
N GLN A 139 -6.74 11.29 -13.52
CA GLN A 139 -5.28 11.19 -13.59
C GLN A 139 -4.59 12.55 -13.53
N ARG A 140 -5.04 13.55 -14.30
CA ARG A 140 -4.47 14.92 -14.23
C ARG A 140 -4.67 15.56 -12.85
N VAL A 141 -5.80 15.30 -12.20
CA VAL A 141 -6.02 15.74 -10.82
C VAL A 141 -5.05 15.02 -9.89
N LEU A 142 -4.88 13.70 -10.01
CA LEU A 142 -3.87 12.95 -9.24
C LEU A 142 -2.46 13.54 -9.42
N GLU A 143 -2.04 13.80 -10.66
CA GLU A 143 -0.71 14.36 -10.99
C GLU A 143 -0.47 15.72 -10.34
N ARG A 144 -1.51 16.57 -10.23
CA ARG A 144 -1.39 17.87 -9.55
C ARG A 144 -1.17 17.76 -8.05
N TYR A 145 -1.61 16.66 -7.45
CA TYR A 145 -1.32 16.29 -6.06
C TYR A 145 -0.12 15.34 -5.95
N GLY A 146 0.51 15.03 -7.09
CA GLY A 146 1.80 14.38 -7.19
C GLY A 146 2.87 15.23 -6.51
N TYR A 147 3.82 14.55 -5.90
CA TYR A 147 4.74 15.10 -4.92
C TYR A 147 5.64 16.23 -5.46
N SER A 148 5.80 17.31 -4.65
CA SER A 148 6.92 18.25 -4.72
C SER A 148 8.16 17.56 -4.15
N THR A 149 9.23 17.42 -4.93
CA THR A 149 10.45 16.61 -4.68
C THR A 149 11.27 17.02 -3.44
N VAL A 150 10.78 17.89 -2.57
CA VAL A 150 11.48 18.28 -1.34
C VAL A 150 11.32 17.15 -0.32
N GLU A 151 12.35 16.30 -0.27
CA GLU A 151 12.53 15.33 0.79
C GLU A 151 13.26 16.01 1.94
N ASP A 152 12.76 15.82 3.16
CA ASP A 152 13.49 16.20 4.37
C ASP A 152 14.68 15.24 4.52
N ILE A 153 15.86 15.70 4.14
CA ILE A 153 17.11 14.93 4.21
C ILE A 153 17.74 14.96 5.62
N ASP A 154 17.17 15.76 6.54
CA ASP A 154 17.68 15.91 7.90
C ASP A 154 17.07 14.90 8.88
N TRP A 155 16.15 14.06 8.39
CA TRP A 155 15.43 13.09 9.21
C TRP A 155 15.31 11.71 8.55
N LEU A 156 15.56 10.66 9.35
CA LEU A 156 15.26 9.26 9.05
C LEU A 156 14.67 8.60 10.31
N PRO A 157 13.77 7.61 10.17
CA PRO A 157 13.32 6.81 11.30
C PRO A 157 14.46 6.04 11.97
N GLU A 158 14.35 5.85 13.29
CA GLU A 158 15.30 5.03 14.05
C GLU A 158 15.16 3.53 13.73
N TYR A 159 13.97 3.09 13.30
CA TYR A 159 13.64 1.71 13.01
C TYR A 159 13.21 1.63 11.55
N LEU A 160 14.03 1.02 10.70
CA LEU A 160 13.73 0.86 9.27
C LEU A 160 13.37 -0.57 8.95
N ALA A 161 12.43 -0.74 8.02
CA ALA A 161 12.04 -2.05 7.52
C ALA A 161 12.08 -2.05 5.98
N PHE A 162 12.81 -3.00 5.39
CA PHE A 162 13.05 -3.11 3.94
C PHE A 162 12.37 -4.34 3.33
N ASP A 163 11.73 -4.15 2.18
CA ASP A 163 11.16 -5.23 1.37
C ASP A 163 11.07 -4.82 -0.12
N GLU A 164 10.60 -5.75 -0.94
CA GLU A 164 10.32 -5.59 -2.35
C GLU A 164 8.84 -5.92 -2.63
N PHE A 165 8.21 -5.12 -3.49
CA PHE A 165 6.89 -5.49 -4.01
C PHE A 165 6.87 -5.45 -5.53
N ARG A 166 6.08 -6.34 -6.13
CA ARG A 166 5.87 -6.34 -7.58
C ARG A 166 4.86 -5.26 -7.93
N GLY A 167 5.20 -4.38 -8.86
CA GLY A 167 4.31 -3.31 -9.29
C GLY A 167 4.31 -3.06 -10.80
N VAL A 168 4.40 -1.78 -11.20
CA VAL A 168 4.38 -1.34 -12.62
C VAL A 168 5.32 -2.19 -13.48
N GLY A 169 4.82 -2.64 -14.63
CA GLY A 169 5.59 -3.48 -15.57
C GLY A 169 5.90 -4.90 -15.05
N ARG A 170 5.27 -5.34 -13.96
CA ARG A 170 5.59 -6.60 -13.24
C ARG A 170 7.01 -6.64 -12.67
N GLN A 171 7.64 -5.48 -12.52
CA GLN A 171 8.98 -5.33 -11.94
C GLN A 171 8.89 -5.23 -10.40
N LEU A 172 10.00 -5.55 -9.74
CA LEU A 172 10.14 -5.43 -8.29
C LEU A 172 10.65 -4.03 -7.94
N HIS A 173 9.93 -3.37 -7.04
CA HIS A 173 10.19 -2.04 -6.51
C HIS A 173 10.63 -2.17 -5.06
N PHE A 174 11.61 -1.37 -4.65
CA PHE A 174 12.04 -1.33 -3.25
C PHE A 174 11.10 -0.46 -2.42
N ILE A 175 10.79 -0.90 -1.21
CA ILE A 175 10.03 -0.14 -0.22
C ILE A 175 10.78 -0.12 1.11
N ALA A 176 10.86 1.06 1.70
CA ALA A 176 11.30 1.30 3.07
C ALA A 176 10.18 1.95 3.86
N ILE A 177 9.90 1.41 5.04
CA ILE A 177 8.96 1.99 5.99
C ILE A 177 9.61 2.17 7.36
N ASP A 178 8.99 3.01 8.18
CA ASP A 178 9.27 3.08 9.62
C ASP A 178 8.70 1.84 10.31
N GLY A 179 9.55 1.09 11.01
CA GLY A 179 9.20 -0.17 11.67
C GLY A 179 8.19 -0.03 12.81
N HIS A 180 7.99 1.17 13.37
CA HIS A 180 7.03 1.42 14.45
C HIS A 180 5.80 2.17 13.97
N THR A 181 5.97 3.23 13.19
CA THR A 181 4.82 4.04 12.73
C THR A 181 4.16 3.47 11.49
N HIS A 182 4.81 2.49 10.83
CA HIS A 182 4.40 1.87 9.56
C HIS A 182 4.26 2.88 8.41
N LYS A 183 4.80 4.09 8.58
CA LYS A 183 4.77 5.13 7.55
C LYS A 183 5.78 4.83 6.46
N ILE A 184 5.39 5.09 5.22
CA ILE A 184 6.27 4.88 4.08
C ILE A 184 7.35 5.96 4.08
N VAL A 185 8.60 5.53 4.24
CA VAL A 185 9.77 6.41 4.11
C VAL A 185 10.02 6.65 2.62
N LYS A 186 10.14 5.56 1.86
CA LYS A 186 10.38 5.66 0.43
C LYS A 186 9.95 4.42 -0.34
N VAL A 187 9.46 4.65 -1.55
CA VAL A 187 9.38 3.64 -2.59
C VAL A 187 10.26 4.07 -3.77
N LEU A 188 11.11 3.14 -4.25
CA LEU A 188 12.01 3.36 -5.39
C LEU A 188 11.56 2.52 -6.60
N PRO A 189 11.75 3.04 -7.83
CA PRO A 189 11.32 2.38 -9.06
C PRO A 189 12.11 1.10 -9.40
N THR A 190 13.23 0.87 -8.71
CA THR A 190 14.03 -0.33 -8.85
C THR A 190 14.40 -0.85 -7.47
N ARG A 191 14.77 -2.12 -7.41
CA ARG A 191 15.39 -2.77 -6.26
C ARG A 191 16.92 -2.85 -6.36
N LEU A 192 17.52 -2.15 -7.33
CA LEU A 192 18.95 -2.27 -7.59
C LEU A 192 19.76 -1.66 -6.46
N LYS A 193 20.82 -2.36 -6.01
CA LYS A 193 21.71 -1.90 -4.93
C LYS A 193 22.20 -0.47 -5.14
N LYS A 194 22.59 -0.12 -6.37
CA LYS A 194 23.08 1.23 -6.72
C LYS A 194 22.03 2.32 -6.43
N ASP A 195 20.78 2.07 -6.77
CA ASP A 195 19.72 3.08 -6.65
C ASP A 195 19.32 3.29 -5.19
N ILE A 196 19.27 2.21 -4.40
CA ILE A 196 19.00 2.29 -2.95
C ILE A 196 20.15 3.00 -2.24
N ILE A 197 21.41 2.67 -2.57
CA ILE A 197 22.58 3.36 -2.01
C ILE A 197 22.57 4.85 -2.35
N ASN A 198 22.33 5.18 -3.62
CA ASN A 198 22.28 6.57 -4.07
C ASN A 198 21.17 7.35 -3.35
N TYR A 199 20.02 6.72 -3.11
CA TYR A 199 18.93 7.31 -2.36
C TYR A 199 19.35 7.66 -0.93
N PHE A 200 19.88 6.69 -0.17
CA PHE A 200 20.21 6.87 1.25
C PHE A 200 21.51 7.66 1.48
N LYS A 201 22.46 7.67 0.54
CA LYS A 201 23.69 8.49 0.68
C LYS A 201 23.43 10.01 0.61
N ARG A 202 22.25 10.45 0.21
CA ARG A 202 21.84 11.86 0.27
C ARG A 202 21.58 12.33 1.70
N PHE A 203 21.30 11.42 2.63
CA PHE A 203 21.14 11.74 4.05
C PHE A 203 22.53 11.88 4.69
N PRO A 204 22.78 12.95 5.48
CA PRO A 204 24.03 13.13 6.20
C PRO A 204 24.35 11.92 7.07
N LEU A 205 25.64 11.63 7.25
CA LEU A 205 26.09 10.50 8.07
C LEU A 205 25.56 10.61 9.52
N THR A 206 25.43 11.83 10.05
CA THR A 206 24.86 12.09 11.38
C THR A 206 23.41 11.62 11.50
N VAL A 207 22.62 11.74 10.42
CA VAL A 207 21.24 11.25 10.37
C VAL A 207 21.22 9.73 10.24
N ARG A 208 22.05 9.18 9.33
CA ARG A 208 22.13 7.71 9.14
C ARG A 208 22.61 6.97 10.39
N ASN A 209 23.47 7.60 11.19
CA ASN A 209 23.97 7.04 12.45
C ASN A 209 22.91 6.98 13.57
N LYS A 210 21.76 7.65 13.40
CA LYS A 210 20.62 7.56 14.35
C LYS A 210 19.74 6.34 14.12
N VAL A 211 19.86 5.68 12.96
CA VAL A 211 19.15 4.43 12.69
C VAL A 211 19.69 3.35 13.62
N LYS A 212 18.80 2.77 14.44
CA LYS A 212 19.10 1.74 15.44
C LYS A 212 18.93 0.33 14.90
N THR A 213 17.91 0.09 14.08
CA THR A 213 17.65 -1.24 13.50
C THR A 213 17.23 -1.15 12.04
N VAL A 214 17.58 -2.19 11.29
CA VAL A 214 17.08 -2.42 9.93
C VAL A 214 16.55 -3.85 9.85
N THR A 215 15.24 -4.01 9.73
CA THR A 215 14.61 -5.31 9.49
C THR A 215 14.57 -5.60 7.99
N MET A 216 14.92 -6.82 7.60
CA MET A 216 14.91 -7.22 6.20
C MET A 216 14.75 -8.73 6.04
N ASP A 217 14.41 -9.15 4.82
CA ASP A 217 14.43 -10.55 4.43
C ASP A 217 15.86 -11.04 4.18
N LEU A 218 16.00 -12.35 4.04
CA LEU A 218 17.28 -13.03 3.82
C LEU A 218 17.78 -12.82 2.38
N ASN A 219 18.20 -11.59 2.07
CA ASN A 219 18.81 -11.18 0.81
C ASN A 219 20.26 -10.73 1.07
N TYR A 220 21.22 -11.49 0.53
CA TYR A 220 22.66 -11.25 0.73
C TYR A 220 23.10 -9.82 0.42
N TYR A 221 22.48 -9.16 -0.58
CA TYR A 221 22.88 -7.81 -0.95
C TYR A 221 22.36 -6.74 0.02
N TYR A 222 21.20 -6.97 0.65
CA TYR A 222 20.62 -6.01 1.58
C TYR A 222 21.38 -5.97 2.90
N ASP A 223 21.88 -7.10 3.38
CA ASP A 223 22.69 -7.13 4.60
C ASP A 223 23.94 -6.26 4.47
N ILE A 224 24.74 -6.51 3.43
CA ILE A 224 25.96 -5.73 3.14
C ILE A 224 25.63 -4.24 2.95
N MET A 225 24.55 -3.96 2.23
CA MET A 225 24.13 -2.59 1.95
C MET A 225 23.67 -1.87 3.23
N ALA A 226 22.91 -2.52 4.10
CA ALA A 226 22.44 -1.91 5.34
C ALA A 226 23.59 -1.61 6.29
N LYS A 227 24.57 -2.52 6.40
CA LYS A 227 25.80 -2.30 7.19
C LYS A 227 26.63 -1.14 6.62
N GLU A 228 26.68 -0.97 5.29
CA GLU A 228 27.35 0.18 4.65
C GLU A 228 26.60 1.51 4.88
N LEU A 229 25.27 1.49 4.78
CA LEU A 229 24.43 2.69 4.86
C LEU A 229 24.22 3.17 6.30
N PHE A 230 24.09 2.25 7.25
CA PHE A 230 23.73 2.51 8.65
C PHE A 230 24.70 1.78 9.60
N PRO A 231 25.91 2.34 9.83
CA PRO A 231 26.97 1.64 10.57
C PRO A 231 26.60 1.27 12.01
N ASN A 232 25.71 2.04 12.64
CA ASN A 232 25.27 1.81 14.03
C ASN A 232 24.05 0.89 14.13
N ALA A 233 23.41 0.57 13.01
CA ALA A 233 22.15 -0.17 13.02
C ALA A 233 22.38 -1.68 13.17
N GLN A 234 21.56 -2.31 14.00
CA GLN A 234 21.48 -3.77 14.08
C GLN A 234 20.61 -4.29 12.94
N VAL A 235 21.17 -5.16 12.10
CA VAL A 235 20.40 -5.85 11.07
C VAL A 235 19.64 -7.00 11.70
N ILE A 236 18.33 -7.06 11.44
CA ILE A 236 17.42 -8.06 11.98
C ILE A 236 16.79 -8.79 10.80
N LEU A 237 16.95 -10.11 10.76
CA LEU A 237 16.30 -10.93 9.74
C LEU A 237 14.85 -11.24 10.13
N ASP A 238 13.97 -11.27 9.13
CA ASP A 238 12.58 -11.62 9.38
C ASP A 238 12.42 -13.09 9.83
N ARG A 239 11.85 -13.25 11.03
CA ARG A 239 11.58 -14.54 11.67
C ARG A 239 10.68 -15.42 10.81
N PHE A 240 9.70 -14.83 10.12
CA PHE A 240 8.82 -15.59 9.23
C PHE A 240 9.61 -16.26 8.11
N HIS A 241 10.54 -15.54 7.48
CA HIS A 241 11.39 -16.07 6.44
C HIS A 241 12.35 -17.16 6.95
N ILE A 242 12.89 -17.02 8.17
CA ILE A 242 13.70 -18.06 8.83
C ILE A 242 12.88 -19.35 8.98
N VAL A 243 11.69 -19.28 9.58
CA VAL A 243 10.79 -20.43 9.78
C VAL A 243 10.32 -21.01 8.44
N GLN A 244 10.05 -20.15 7.44
CA GLN A 244 9.67 -20.59 6.11
C GLN A 244 10.78 -21.39 5.42
N MET A 245 12.04 -20.98 5.55
CA MET A 245 13.19 -21.71 5.03
C MET A 245 13.32 -23.09 5.69
N LEU A 246 13.19 -23.17 7.02
CA LEU A 246 13.21 -24.43 7.75
C LEU A 246 12.10 -25.39 7.29
N ASN A 247 10.86 -24.88 7.20
CA ASN A 247 9.71 -25.65 6.74
C ASN A 247 9.87 -26.15 5.31
N ARG A 248 10.45 -25.35 4.40
CA ARG A 248 10.75 -25.76 3.02
C ARG A 248 11.80 -26.88 2.99
N SER A 249 12.84 -26.74 3.80
CA SER A 249 13.93 -27.72 3.90
C SER A 249 13.47 -29.06 4.44
N PHE A 250 12.69 -29.07 5.51
CA PHE A 250 12.06 -30.29 6.01
C PHE A 250 11.11 -30.91 4.97
N ASN A 251 10.26 -30.10 4.33
CA ASN A 251 9.37 -30.62 3.29
C ASN A 251 10.12 -31.26 2.12
N SER A 252 11.29 -30.74 1.75
CA SER A 252 12.13 -31.35 0.73
C SER A 252 12.57 -32.76 1.13
N CYS A 253 13.10 -32.91 2.35
CA CYS A 253 13.47 -34.22 2.92
C CYS A 253 12.25 -35.16 3.00
N ARG A 254 11.13 -34.69 3.54
CA ARG A 254 9.86 -35.44 3.62
C ARG A 254 9.38 -35.94 2.26
N ILE A 255 9.47 -35.11 1.21
CA ILE A 255 9.05 -35.49 -0.14
C ILE A 255 10.02 -36.53 -0.74
N GLN A 256 11.32 -36.42 -0.47
CA GLN A 256 12.30 -37.43 -0.90
C GLN A 256 12.01 -38.78 -0.23
N GLU A 257 11.77 -38.79 1.08
CA GLU A 257 11.41 -40.01 1.81
C GLU A 257 10.08 -40.60 1.30
N MET A 258 9.04 -39.77 1.16
CA MET A 258 7.74 -40.17 0.63
C MET A 258 7.83 -40.88 -0.73
N LYS A 259 8.75 -40.44 -1.61
CA LYS A 259 8.92 -41.01 -2.95
C LYS A 259 9.59 -42.39 -2.95
N LYS A 260 10.22 -42.82 -1.85
CA LYS A 260 10.77 -44.17 -1.70
C LYS A 260 9.67 -45.23 -1.52
N HIS A 261 8.48 -44.80 -1.11
CA HIS A 261 7.35 -45.68 -0.80
C HIS A 261 6.34 -45.77 -1.95
N LYS A 262 5.72 -46.93 -2.11
CA LYS A 262 4.69 -47.16 -3.15
C LYS A 262 3.45 -46.30 -2.87
N LYS A 263 2.89 -45.69 -3.92
CA LYS A 263 1.64 -44.91 -3.82
C LYS A 263 0.52 -45.77 -3.21
N GLY A 264 -0.10 -45.25 -2.14
CA GLY A 264 -1.19 -45.91 -1.42
C GLY A 264 -0.76 -46.76 -0.23
N ALA A 265 0.54 -47.04 -0.06
CA ALA A 265 1.08 -47.68 1.13
C ALA A 265 0.90 -46.79 2.38
N LYS A 266 0.91 -47.38 3.58
CA LYS A 266 0.71 -46.65 4.85
C LYS A 266 1.77 -45.55 4.99
N GLU A 267 3.02 -45.89 4.72
CA GLU A 267 4.22 -45.05 4.76
C GLU A 267 4.10 -43.84 3.81
N TYR A 268 3.69 -44.09 2.57
CA TYR A 268 3.43 -43.03 1.60
C TYR A 268 2.32 -42.09 2.09
N ASN A 269 1.23 -42.64 2.63
CA ASN A 269 0.07 -41.87 3.07
C ASN A 269 0.37 -41.00 4.29
N LEU A 270 1.16 -41.52 5.26
CA LEU A 270 1.66 -40.79 6.43
C LEU A 270 2.35 -39.49 6.01
N LEU A 271 3.22 -39.56 5.01
CA LEU A 271 3.99 -38.40 4.56
C LEU A 271 3.22 -37.52 3.58
N LYS A 272 2.32 -38.07 2.74
CA LYS A 272 1.62 -37.31 1.68
C LYS A 272 0.43 -36.50 2.17
N TYR A 273 -0.47 -37.13 2.93
CA TYR A 273 -1.78 -36.52 3.24
C TYR A 273 -1.75 -35.74 4.55
N TYR A 274 -0.92 -36.17 5.50
CA TYR A 274 -0.79 -35.56 6.82
C TYR A 274 0.39 -34.59 6.93
N TRP A 275 0.97 -34.17 5.79
CA TRP A 275 2.17 -33.31 5.74
C TRP A 275 2.07 -32.02 6.57
N LYS A 276 0.86 -31.47 6.75
CA LYS A 276 0.62 -30.26 7.56
C LYS A 276 0.89 -30.48 9.05
N LEU A 277 0.67 -31.70 9.57
CA LEU A 277 0.92 -32.02 10.98
C LEU A 277 2.41 -31.87 11.30
N TYR A 278 3.28 -32.27 10.38
CA TYR A 278 4.73 -32.14 10.56
C TYR A 278 5.23 -30.68 10.59
N LEU A 279 4.43 -29.71 10.13
CA LEU A 279 4.80 -28.29 10.19
C LEU A 279 4.19 -27.57 11.40
N LYS A 280 3.28 -28.25 12.11
CA LYS A 280 2.71 -27.74 13.35
C LYS A 280 3.77 -27.84 14.46
N PRO A 281 3.82 -26.89 15.41
CA PRO A 281 4.61 -27.07 16.62
C PRO A 281 4.23 -28.38 17.31
N PHE A 282 5.22 -29.16 17.71
CA PHE A 282 4.99 -30.49 18.30
C PHE A 282 4.10 -30.41 19.56
N GLU A 283 4.26 -29.35 20.35
CA GLU A 283 3.45 -29.08 21.54
C GLU A 283 1.95 -28.90 21.24
N ASP A 284 1.61 -28.41 20.05
CA ASP A 284 0.22 -28.15 19.66
C ASP A 284 -0.46 -29.38 19.06
N LEU A 285 0.25 -30.48 18.79
CA LEU A 285 -0.35 -31.69 18.23
C LEU A 285 -1.38 -32.27 19.21
N GLU A 286 -2.50 -32.79 18.69
CA GLU A 286 -3.45 -33.56 19.50
C GLU A 286 -2.82 -34.87 19.96
N LYS A 287 -2.79 -35.09 21.28
CA LYS A 287 -2.13 -36.24 21.95
C LYS A 287 -3.10 -37.16 22.68
N VAL A 288 -4.30 -36.69 22.98
CA VAL A 288 -5.23 -37.40 23.88
C VAL A 288 -6.33 -38.08 23.09
N LYS A 289 -6.99 -37.36 22.18
CA LYS A 289 -8.16 -37.88 21.45
C LYS A 289 -7.75 -38.42 20.08
N PRO A 290 -7.76 -39.75 19.86
CA PRO A 290 -7.47 -40.32 18.55
C PRO A 290 -8.66 -40.11 17.61
N TYR A 291 -8.36 -39.85 16.33
CA TYR A 291 -9.38 -39.71 15.28
C TYR A 291 -9.15 -40.77 14.22
N HIS A 292 -10.23 -41.26 13.61
CA HIS A 292 -10.13 -42.19 12.49
C HIS A 292 -9.46 -41.48 11.30
N GLN A 293 -8.38 -42.06 10.79
CA GLN A 293 -7.56 -41.56 9.69
C GLN A 293 -7.82 -42.41 8.44
N PRO A 294 -8.73 -42.01 7.51
CA PRO A 294 -9.23 -42.89 6.45
C PRO A 294 -8.13 -43.43 5.52
N ARG A 295 -7.08 -42.64 5.28
CA ARG A 295 -5.94 -43.02 4.43
C ARG A 295 -4.99 -44.01 5.10
N LEU A 296 -5.03 -44.11 6.42
CA LEU A 296 -4.21 -45.05 7.21
C LEU A 296 -5.03 -46.27 7.65
N LYS A 297 -6.36 -46.22 7.55
CA LYS A 297 -7.30 -47.23 8.04
C LYS A 297 -7.10 -47.54 9.53
N ASP A 298 -6.79 -46.50 10.29
CA ASP A 298 -6.36 -46.59 11.69
C ASP A 298 -6.93 -45.40 12.48
N THR A 299 -7.02 -45.53 13.80
CA THR A 299 -7.52 -44.47 14.70
C THR A 299 -6.36 -43.98 15.55
N LEU A 300 -5.78 -42.85 15.14
CA LEU A 300 -4.52 -42.34 15.68
C LEU A 300 -4.66 -40.88 16.12
N THR A 301 -3.90 -40.50 17.14
CA THR A 301 -3.69 -39.10 17.52
C THR A 301 -2.78 -38.40 16.48
N GLN A 302 -2.73 -37.07 16.49
CA GLN A 302 -1.85 -36.34 15.56
C GLN A 302 -0.38 -36.62 15.87
N GLU A 303 -0.04 -36.75 17.15
CA GLU A 303 1.29 -37.14 17.62
C GLU A 303 1.69 -38.53 17.09
N GLN A 304 0.81 -39.53 17.19
CA GLN A 304 1.08 -40.87 16.67
C GLN A 304 1.29 -40.86 15.16
N VAL A 305 0.49 -40.11 14.39
CA VAL A 305 0.67 -39.98 12.94
C VAL A 305 2.04 -39.38 12.59
N VAL A 306 2.46 -38.35 13.32
CA VAL A 306 3.78 -37.73 13.11
C VAL A 306 4.88 -38.72 13.51
N ALA A 307 4.82 -39.31 14.70
CA ALA A 307 5.80 -40.27 15.20
C ALA A 307 5.98 -41.48 14.26
N ASP A 308 4.88 -42.07 13.78
CA ASP A 308 4.92 -43.18 12.81
C ASP A 308 5.59 -42.77 11.50
N GLY A 309 5.37 -41.55 11.02
CA GLY A 309 6.01 -41.03 9.82
C GLY A 309 7.50 -40.74 9.99
N LEU A 310 7.92 -40.26 11.16
CA LEU A 310 9.33 -39.99 11.46
C LEU A 310 10.15 -41.27 11.60
N ARG A 311 9.56 -42.34 12.16
CA ARG A 311 10.20 -43.67 12.26
C ARG A 311 10.60 -44.29 10.92
N LEU A 312 10.06 -43.79 9.80
CA LEU A 312 10.40 -44.28 8.46
C LEU A 312 11.86 -44.00 8.07
N SER A 313 12.48 -42.95 8.65
CA SER A 313 13.84 -42.56 8.30
C SER A 313 14.51 -41.76 9.42
N PRO A 314 15.68 -42.20 9.93
CA PRO A 314 16.46 -41.43 10.90
C PRO A 314 16.83 -40.03 10.40
N GLU A 315 17.10 -39.89 9.09
CA GLU A 315 17.40 -38.58 8.47
C GLU A 315 16.19 -37.64 8.55
N LEU A 316 14.97 -38.17 8.33
CA LEU A 316 13.74 -37.40 8.40
C LEU A 316 13.43 -36.97 9.84
N GLU A 317 13.61 -37.88 10.80
CA GLU A 317 13.45 -37.60 12.23
C GLU A 317 14.43 -36.52 12.71
N ASN A 318 15.72 -36.66 12.42
CA ASN A 318 16.73 -35.64 12.75
C ASN A 318 16.38 -34.28 12.14
N THR A 319 15.97 -34.27 10.86
CA THR A 319 15.61 -33.03 10.16
C THR A 319 14.36 -32.38 10.79
N TYR A 320 13.39 -33.19 11.23
CA TYR A 320 12.20 -32.70 11.93
C TYR A 320 12.54 -32.11 13.29
N ASN A 321 13.28 -32.85 14.12
CA ASN A 321 13.67 -32.43 15.45
C ASN A 321 14.46 -31.12 15.39
N LEU A 322 15.45 -31.03 14.51
CA LEU A 322 16.23 -29.81 14.32
C LEU A 322 15.36 -28.62 13.85
N MET A 323 14.42 -28.84 12.93
CA MET A 323 13.46 -27.79 12.52
C MET A 323 12.62 -27.29 13.69
N GLN A 324 12.08 -28.21 14.50
CA GLN A 324 11.24 -27.89 15.65
C GLN A 324 12.04 -27.17 16.74
N ASP A 325 13.25 -27.65 17.04
CA ASP A 325 14.12 -27.06 18.05
C ASP A 325 14.58 -25.65 17.67
N ILE A 326 14.96 -25.42 16.40
CA ILE A 326 15.31 -24.08 15.93
C ILE A 326 14.09 -23.15 15.98
N SER A 327 12.93 -23.62 15.55
CA SER A 327 11.70 -22.83 15.57
C SER A 327 11.25 -22.49 17.00
N LYS A 328 11.49 -23.40 17.95
CA LYS A 328 11.23 -23.20 19.36
C LYS A 328 12.23 -22.23 19.98
N ALA A 329 13.53 -22.41 19.76
CA ALA A 329 14.57 -21.49 20.25
C ALA A 329 14.35 -20.05 19.75
N LEU A 330 13.92 -19.89 18.49
CA LEU A 330 13.56 -18.58 17.94
C LEU A 330 12.34 -17.94 18.64
N ARG A 331 11.34 -18.76 19.01
CA ARG A 331 10.12 -18.30 19.72
C ARG A 331 10.40 -17.96 21.17
N ASP A 332 11.20 -18.79 21.85
CA ASP A 332 11.58 -18.66 23.25
C ASP A 332 12.68 -17.60 23.46
N ARG A 333 13.20 -17.01 22.37
CA ARG A 333 14.32 -16.04 22.34
C ARG A 333 15.61 -16.57 22.94
N ASP A 334 15.81 -17.89 22.88
CA ASP A 334 16.99 -18.56 23.39
C ASP A 334 18.12 -18.50 22.34
N THR A 335 18.91 -17.43 22.40
CA THR A 335 20.00 -17.19 21.45
C THR A 335 21.13 -18.20 21.58
N ASP A 336 21.39 -18.71 22.78
CA ASP A 336 22.48 -19.66 23.01
C ASP A 336 22.12 -21.03 22.43
N LYS A 337 20.91 -21.53 22.72
CA LYS A 337 20.41 -22.75 22.11
C LYS A 337 20.29 -22.62 20.59
N LEU A 338 19.82 -21.48 20.08
CA LEU A 338 19.74 -21.23 18.64
C LEU A 338 21.12 -21.31 17.96
N LYS A 339 22.15 -20.72 18.58
CA LYS A 339 23.53 -20.76 18.09
C LYS A 339 24.08 -22.18 18.02
N ASP A 340 23.79 -23.00 19.03
CA ASP A 340 24.25 -24.38 19.09
C ASP A 340 23.53 -25.27 18.07
N LEU A 341 22.21 -25.12 17.94
CA LEU A 341 21.41 -25.83 16.93
C LEU A 341 21.85 -25.51 15.50
N ILE A 342 22.14 -24.24 15.19
CA ILE A 342 22.64 -23.85 13.86
C ILE A 342 23.99 -24.51 13.55
N LYS A 343 24.80 -24.79 14.57
CA LYS A 343 26.10 -25.47 14.46
C LYS A 343 26.01 -26.99 14.51
N SER A 344 24.81 -27.55 14.61
CA SER A 344 24.59 -29.00 14.62
C SER A 344 25.32 -29.69 13.45
N LYS A 345 25.79 -30.90 13.73
CA LYS A 345 26.40 -31.84 12.78
C LYS A 345 25.50 -33.06 12.52
N ASP A 346 24.23 -32.99 12.92
CA ASP A 346 23.29 -34.07 12.73
C ASP A 346 23.14 -34.44 11.26
N HIS A 347 22.89 -35.71 11.00
CA HIS A 347 22.62 -36.19 9.66
C HIS A 347 21.19 -35.77 9.25
N VAL A 348 21.11 -34.67 8.49
CA VAL A 348 19.87 -34.04 8.03
C VAL A 348 19.80 -33.97 6.51
N GLY A 349 18.60 -33.73 5.98
CA GLY A 349 18.37 -33.57 4.55
C GLY A 349 19.26 -32.51 3.89
N ASN A 350 19.69 -32.77 2.65
CA ASN A 350 20.58 -31.90 1.88
C ASN A 350 20.16 -30.41 1.85
N MET A 351 18.85 -30.15 1.72
CA MET A 351 18.31 -28.78 1.73
C MET A 351 18.37 -28.12 3.11
N MET A 352 18.20 -28.91 4.18
CA MET A 352 18.40 -28.44 5.56
C MET A 352 19.86 -28.09 5.80
N HIS A 353 20.81 -28.92 5.37
CA HIS A 353 22.24 -28.60 5.46
C HIS A 353 22.58 -27.28 4.74
N THR A 354 22.00 -27.03 3.57
CA THR A 354 22.17 -25.76 2.83
C THR A 354 21.58 -24.57 3.58
N THR A 355 20.43 -24.78 4.24
CA THR A 355 19.78 -23.77 5.10
C THR A 355 20.65 -23.44 6.30
N LEU A 356 21.21 -24.44 6.98
CA LEU A 356 22.15 -24.25 8.09
C LEU A 356 23.40 -23.50 7.65
N ASN A 357 23.94 -23.78 6.46
CA ASN A 357 25.09 -23.02 5.94
C ASN A 357 24.74 -21.54 5.69
N THR A 358 23.55 -21.28 5.19
CA THR A 358 23.03 -19.91 5.06
C THR A 358 22.89 -19.25 6.45
N PHE A 359 22.40 -20.00 7.43
CA PHE A 359 22.26 -19.50 8.80
C PHE A 359 23.60 -19.25 9.49
N LYS A 360 24.59 -20.12 9.28
CA LYS A 360 25.97 -19.92 9.78
C LYS A 360 26.61 -18.66 9.21
N ARG A 361 26.38 -18.36 7.93
CA ARG A 361 26.89 -17.14 7.28
C ARG A 361 26.25 -15.86 7.83
N ASN A 362 24.98 -15.92 8.22
CA ASN A 362 24.22 -14.79 8.75
C ASN A 362 23.92 -14.93 10.25
N LEU A 363 24.80 -15.63 10.99
CA LEU A 363 24.50 -16.07 12.37
C LEU A 363 24.16 -14.88 13.27
N HIS A 364 24.93 -13.80 13.20
CA HIS A 364 24.70 -12.59 13.97
C HIS A 364 23.28 -12.04 13.76
N ASP A 365 22.85 -11.92 12.50
CA ASP A 365 21.58 -11.29 12.15
C ASP A 365 20.38 -12.21 12.43
N ILE A 366 20.60 -13.53 12.46
CA ILE A 366 19.62 -14.53 12.94
C ILE A 366 19.47 -14.48 14.46
N LEU A 367 20.56 -14.33 15.20
CA LEU A 367 20.48 -14.15 16.66
C LEU A 367 19.75 -12.85 17.00
N ASN A 368 19.97 -11.79 16.21
CA ASN A 368 19.18 -10.56 16.31
C ASN A 368 17.68 -10.80 16.08
N ALA A 369 17.29 -11.68 15.15
CA ALA A 369 15.89 -12.04 14.94
C ALA A 369 15.22 -12.66 16.17
N ALA A 370 15.97 -13.38 17.01
CA ALA A 370 15.49 -13.91 18.29
C ALA A 370 15.50 -12.86 19.42
N LYS A 371 16.48 -11.95 19.39
CA LYS A 371 16.72 -10.96 20.45
C LYS A 371 15.75 -9.77 20.40
N PHE A 372 15.47 -9.26 19.20
CA PHE A 372 14.73 -8.03 18.97
C PHE A 372 13.24 -8.30 18.69
N ASP A 373 12.37 -7.34 19.02
CA ASP A 373 10.91 -7.41 18.81
C ASP A 373 10.51 -7.02 17.38
N GLU A 374 11.34 -6.21 16.74
CA GLU A 374 11.15 -5.67 15.41
C GLU A 374 11.11 -6.79 14.35
N SER A 375 10.19 -6.66 13.39
CA SER A 375 10.03 -7.62 12.30
C SER A 375 9.49 -6.97 11.03
N ASN A 376 9.64 -7.65 9.90
CA ASN A 376 9.07 -7.22 8.62
C ASN A 376 7.54 -7.43 8.54
N GLY A 377 6.86 -7.84 9.62
CA GLY A 377 5.39 -8.04 9.60
C GLY A 377 4.61 -6.78 9.21
N CYS A 378 5.10 -5.59 9.58
CA CYS A 378 4.53 -4.29 9.20
C CYS A 378 4.54 -4.07 7.67
N LEU A 379 5.58 -4.56 6.97
CA LEU A 379 5.69 -4.50 5.52
C LEU A 379 4.69 -5.44 4.84
N GLU A 380 4.33 -6.58 5.43
CA GLU A 380 3.31 -7.47 4.84
C GLU A 380 1.97 -6.75 4.70
N GLY A 381 1.54 -6.03 5.75
CA GLY A 381 0.33 -5.23 5.74
C GLY A 381 0.37 -4.13 4.67
N THR A 382 1.49 -3.40 4.61
CA THR A 382 1.74 -2.34 3.61
C THR A 382 1.71 -2.91 2.18
N ASN A 383 2.44 -4.00 1.93
CA ASN A 383 2.48 -4.67 0.64
C ASN A 383 1.12 -5.25 0.24
N ARG A 384 0.32 -5.74 1.19
CA ARG A 384 -1.05 -6.19 0.94
C ARG A 384 -1.94 -5.02 0.52
N LYS A 385 -1.82 -3.85 1.17
CA LYS A 385 -2.53 -2.63 0.79
C LYS A 385 -2.13 -2.17 -0.61
N ILE A 386 -0.83 -2.12 -0.93
CA ILE A 386 -0.34 -1.79 -2.28
C ILE A 386 -0.92 -2.75 -3.32
N LYS A 387 -0.86 -4.07 -3.07
CA LYS A 387 -1.46 -5.08 -3.96
C LYS A 387 -2.98 -4.91 -4.12
N GLN A 388 -3.68 -4.36 -3.13
CA GLN A 388 -5.11 -4.04 -3.24
C GLN A 388 -5.32 -2.84 -4.17
N ILE A 389 -4.58 -1.75 -3.97
CA ILE A 389 -4.60 -0.56 -4.84
C ILE A 389 -4.39 -0.95 -6.31
N GLU A 390 -3.40 -1.80 -6.57
CA GLU A 390 -3.12 -2.28 -7.93
C GLU A 390 -4.25 -3.14 -8.50
N ARG A 391 -4.82 -4.05 -7.71
CA ARG A 391 -5.96 -4.89 -8.13
C ARG A 391 -7.18 -4.04 -8.48
N THR A 392 -7.51 -3.06 -7.65
CA THR A 392 -8.64 -2.16 -7.86
C THR A 392 -8.45 -1.27 -9.10
N ALA A 393 -7.20 -0.87 -9.38
CA ALA A 393 -6.86 -0.07 -10.56
C ALA A 393 -6.71 -0.89 -11.85
N TYR A 394 -6.71 -2.24 -11.77
CA TYR A 394 -6.29 -3.14 -12.86
C TYR A 394 -4.84 -2.88 -13.32
N GLY A 395 -3.98 -2.48 -12.37
CA GLY A 395 -2.59 -2.12 -12.59
C GLY A 395 -2.37 -0.65 -12.96
N TYR A 396 -1.12 -0.21 -12.79
CA TYR A 396 -0.66 1.12 -13.19
C TYR A 396 0.37 0.99 -14.32
N ALA A 397 0.28 1.88 -15.30
CA ALA A 397 1.27 1.97 -16.39
C ALA A 397 2.44 2.91 -16.04
N ASN A 398 2.25 3.83 -15.10
CA ASN A 398 3.22 4.84 -14.71
C ASN A 398 3.53 4.72 -13.21
N PHE A 399 4.82 4.64 -12.89
CA PHE A 399 5.31 4.49 -11.51
C PHE A 399 4.92 5.67 -10.63
N THR A 400 5.05 6.90 -11.11
CA THR A 400 4.71 8.12 -10.36
C THR A 400 3.23 8.14 -9.96
N HIS A 401 2.32 7.65 -10.82
CA HIS A 401 0.90 7.54 -10.46
C HIS A 401 0.65 6.52 -9.36
N LEU A 402 1.31 5.36 -9.43
CA LEU A 402 1.24 4.34 -8.38
C LEU A 402 1.71 4.92 -7.04
N ILE A 403 2.86 5.58 -7.02
CA ILE A 403 3.41 6.16 -5.77
C ILE A 403 2.52 7.28 -5.23
N THR A 404 2.07 8.20 -6.08
CA THR A 404 1.17 9.28 -5.67
C THR A 404 -0.10 8.71 -5.05
N ARG A 405 -0.63 7.63 -5.64
CA ARG A 405 -1.81 6.96 -5.12
C ARG A 405 -1.56 6.31 -3.76
N ILE A 406 -0.47 5.55 -3.61
CA ILE A 406 -0.10 4.91 -2.34
C ILE A 406 0.00 5.96 -1.21
N GLN A 407 0.67 7.07 -1.48
CA GLN A 407 0.83 8.16 -0.51
C GLN A 407 -0.49 8.86 -0.15
N LEU A 408 -1.39 9.06 -1.12
CA LEU A 408 -2.70 9.66 -0.87
C LEU A 408 -3.56 8.80 0.05
N GLU A 409 -3.55 7.49 -0.14
CA GLU A 409 -4.29 6.57 0.74
C GLU A 409 -3.68 6.43 2.13
N GLU A 410 -2.37 6.67 2.27
CA GLU A 410 -1.71 6.76 3.58
C GLU A 410 -2.13 8.03 4.33
N LYS A 411 -2.07 9.20 3.66
CA LYS A 411 -2.54 10.47 4.23
C LYS A 411 -4.03 10.46 4.58
N GLY A 412 -4.85 9.86 3.73
CA GLY A 412 -6.29 9.67 3.97
C GLY A 412 -6.56 8.80 5.19
N ALA A 413 -5.76 7.75 5.42
CA ALA A 413 -5.86 6.92 6.61
C ALA A 413 -5.58 7.71 7.91
N ILE A 414 -4.55 8.57 7.91
CA ILE A 414 -4.21 9.42 9.06
C ILE A 414 -5.36 10.40 9.40
N ILE A 415 -6.02 10.97 8.39
CA ILE A 415 -7.17 11.87 8.59
C ILE A 415 -8.37 11.09 9.15
N LYS A 416 -8.59 9.85 8.67
CA LYS A 416 -9.67 8.98 9.17
C LYS A 416 -9.43 8.53 10.61
N GLU A 417 -8.22 8.12 10.98
CA GLU A 417 -7.88 7.76 12.36
C GLU A 417 -8.11 8.92 13.32
N LYS A 418 -7.71 10.13 12.92
CA LYS A 418 -7.99 11.35 13.68
C LYS A 418 -9.49 11.60 13.77
N ALA A 419 -10.24 11.55 12.66
CA ALA A 419 -11.69 11.76 12.67
C ALA A 419 -12.44 10.74 13.55
N SER A 420 -12.03 9.47 13.55
CA SER A 420 -12.60 8.43 14.41
C SER A 420 -12.36 8.67 15.89
N SER A 421 -11.21 9.26 16.28
CA SER A 421 -10.96 9.62 17.69
C SER A 421 -11.90 10.70 18.23
N TRP A 422 -12.46 11.56 17.35
CA TRP A 422 -13.44 12.57 17.74
C TRP A 422 -14.84 11.98 17.94
N TYR A 423 -15.15 10.83 17.32
CA TYR A 423 -16.43 10.13 17.52
C TYR A 423 -16.45 9.23 18.76
N ILE A 424 -15.31 8.97 19.41
CA ILE A 424 -15.22 8.17 20.64
C ILE A 424 -15.10 9.08 21.89
N ALA A 425 -14.90 10.39 21.70
CA ALA A 425 -14.80 11.37 22.77
C ALA A 425 -16.03 12.30 22.89
N ALA A 426 -17.15 11.95 22.25
CA ALA A 426 -18.46 12.58 22.41
C ALA A 426 -19.47 11.49 22.78
#